data_AF-A0A644YRC2-F1
#
_entry.id   AF-A0A644YRC2-F1
#
_cell.length_a   1.000
_cell.length_b   1.000
_cell.length_c   1.000
_cell.angle_alpha   90.00
_cell.angle_beta   90.00
_cell.angle_gamma   90.00
#
_symmetry.space_group_name_H-M   'P 1'
#
loop_
_entity.id
_entity.type
_entity.pdbx_description
1 polymer ?
#
loop_
_entity_poly.entity_id
_entity_poly.type
_entity_poly.pdbx_seq_one_letter_code
_entity_poly.pdbx_strand_id
1 'polypeptide(L)'
;MKHFSKLITAALTLTIATALLCSACAPANTVVLAATPEPTPSATAAPTATPTETPLPTPTVRPELTTEEEKELLGINYKFNPILLSGIGVVIFRLSENQTSDEYSKTYNIREMWTTADWDKSGHFILSSFQSGEIVLSTVETYETICLDDLPKMELDFTGEQYKGSIILWAGSLKDLKNGYREMGFEYRSSYLLDGIQYKLLSENENISVNPDELAEVYLLEVPKERRTPAWEYVPEYPSPTPET
;
A
#
# COMPACT_ATOMS: atom_id res chain seq x y z
N MET A 1 -55.55 6.23 -11.64
CA MET A 1 -54.37 6.05 -10.77
C MET A 1 -53.65 7.40 -10.63
N LYS A 2 -54.18 8.23 -9.74
CA LYS A 2 -53.62 9.49 -9.24
C LYS A 2 -53.62 9.29 -7.72
N HIS A 3 -52.49 9.48 -7.03
CA HIS A 3 -52.30 9.50 -5.57
C HIS A 3 -51.04 8.74 -5.07
N PHE A 4 -49.88 8.93 -5.69
CA PHE A 4 -48.61 8.46 -5.09
C PHE A 4 -47.42 9.42 -5.29
N SER A 5 -47.67 10.72 -5.47
CA SER A 5 -46.63 11.73 -5.74
C SER A 5 -46.57 12.88 -4.71
N LYS A 6 -46.95 12.64 -3.45
CA LYS A 6 -47.01 13.70 -2.41
C LYS A 6 -46.48 13.28 -1.04
N LEU A 7 -45.44 12.45 -0.98
CA LEU A 7 -44.87 11.99 0.29
C LEU A 7 -43.35 12.09 0.43
N ILE A 8 -42.64 12.83 -0.43
CA ILE A 8 -41.18 13.01 -0.32
C ILE A 8 -40.79 14.49 -0.46
N THR A 9 -41.48 15.39 0.24
CA THR A 9 -41.13 16.82 0.27
C THR A 9 -41.52 17.46 1.61
N ALA A 10 -41.18 16.81 2.72
CA ALA A 10 -41.46 17.32 4.06
C ALA A 10 -40.47 16.81 5.14
N ALA A 11 -39.18 16.73 4.81
CA ALA A 11 -38.14 16.34 5.78
C ALA A 11 -36.82 17.11 5.57
N LEU A 12 -36.90 18.35 5.09
CA LEU A 12 -35.75 19.22 4.88
C LEU A 12 -36.07 20.64 5.38
N THR A 13 -36.07 20.83 6.71
CA THR A 13 -35.88 22.11 7.44
C THR A 13 -36.28 21.94 8.91
N LEU A 14 -35.46 21.28 9.72
CA LEU A 14 -35.59 21.37 11.18
C LEU A 14 -34.28 21.02 11.90
N THR A 15 -33.23 21.80 11.68
CA THR A 15 -31.97 21.68 12.45
C THR A 15 -31.13 22.97 12.45
N ILE A 16 -31.76 24.14 12.62
CA ILE A 16 -31.04 25.40 12.90
C ILE A 16 -31.86 26.23 13.89
N ALA A 17 -31.77 25.92 15.19
CA ALA A 17 -32.24 26.79 16.27
C ALA A 17 -31.77 26.30 17.66
N THR A 18 -30.47 26.17 17.88
CA THR A 18 -29.89 26.03 19.24
C THR A 18 -28.52 26.72 19.31
N ALA A 19 -28.53 28.03 19.05
CA ALA A 19 -27.40 28.91 19.33
C ALA A 19 -27.92 30.16 20.02
N LEU A 20 -28.22 30.07 21.32
CA LEU A 20 -28.42 31.20 22.23
C LEU A 20 -28.86 30.62 23.57
N LEU A 21 -27.92 30.55 24.53
CA LEU A 21 -28.11 30.59 25.99
C LEU A 21 -26.86 30.01 26.66
N CYS A 22 -25.85 30.86 26.89
CA CYS A 22 -24.84 30.69 27.94
C CYS A 22 -24.05 31.99 28.09
N SER A 23 -24.69 33.01 28.65
CA SER A 23 -24.04 34.23 29.12
C SER A 23 -24.44 34.47 30.57
N ALA A 24 -23.59 34.06 31.52
CA ALA A 24 -23.48 34.67 32.86
C ALA A 24 -22.43 33.94 33.70
N CYS A 25 -21.38 34.68 34.06
CA CYS A 25 -20.67 34.71 35.35
C CYS A 25 -19.17 34.93 35.12
N ALA A 26 -18.79 36.21 34.97
CA ALA A 26 -17.45 36.65 35.30
C ALA A 26 -17.39 36.92 36.81
N PRO A 27 -16.46 36.34 37.57
CA PRO A 27 -16.18 36.80 38.91
C PRO A 27 -15.39 38.12 38.83
N ALA A 28 -15.90 39.13 39.53
CA ALA A 28 -15.21 40.39 39.77
C ALA A 28 -14.02 40.12 40.70
N ASN A 29 -12.80 40.15 40.16
CA ASN A 29 -11.60 40.18 40.98
C ASN A 29 -11.27 41.63 41.35
N THR A 30 -11.52 41.96 42.61
CA THR A 30 -10.97 43.14 43.29
C THR A 30 -9.44 43.07 43.28
N VAL A 31 -8.81 44.06 42.66
CA VAL A 31 -7.36 44.28 42.71
C VAL A 31 -7.00 44.76 44.12
N VAL A 32 -6.41 43.88 44.92
CA VAL A 32 -5.73 44.23 46.17
C VAL A 32 -4.28 44.57 45.81
N LEU A 33 -3.85 45.81 46.08
CA LEU A 33 -2.44 46.19 46.01
C LEU A 33 -1.66 45.36 47.04
N ALA A 34 -0.81 44.46 46.57
CA ALA A 34 0.18 43.77 47.39
C ALA A 34 1.49 44.58 47.39
N ALA A 35 2.07 44.72 48.58
CA ALA A 35 3.31 45.46 48.83
C ALA A 35 4.52 44.86 48.08
N THR A 36 5.41 45.75 47.66
CA THR A 36 6.70 45.45 47.03
C THR A 36 7.56 44.54 47.91
N PRO A 37 8.04 43.37 47.42
CA PRO A 37 9.02 42.58 48.15
C PRO A 37 10.46 43.11 47.93
N GLU A 38 11.28 43.01 48.96
CA GLU A 38 12.72 43.31 48.96
C GLU A 38 13.51 42.46 47.94
N PRO A 39 14.65 42.96 47.42
CA PRO A 39 15.44 42.22 46.45
C PRO A 39 16.19 41.05 47.11
N THR A 40 15.88 39.83 46.65
CA THR A 40 16.63 38.61 46.94
C THR A 40 18.01 38.66 46.24
N PRO A 41 19.12 38.25 46.89
CA PRO A 41 20.43 38.23 46.26
C PRO A 41 20.48 37.24 45.09
N SER A 42 20.99 37.71 43.94
CA SER A 42 21.17 36.93 42.72
C SER A 42 22.36 35.98 42.86
N ALA A 43 22.11 34.66 42.84
CA ALA A 43 23.16 33.66 42.73
C ALA A 43 23.63 33.55 41.27
N THR A 44 24.93 33.75 41.04
CA THR A 44 25.57 33.55 39.73
C THR A 44 25.54 32.06 39.38
N ALA A 45 24.81 31.69 38.32
CA ALA A 45 24.79 30.34 37.79
C ALA A 45 26.14 30.00 37.12
N ALA A 46 26.65 28.80 37.40
CA ALA A 46 27.83 28.24 36.74
C ALA A 46 27.54 27.95 35.25
N PRO A 47 28.55 28.01 34.36
CA PRO A 47 28.34 27.78 32.93
C PRO A 47 27.86 26.34 32.67
N THR A 48 26.69 26.23 32.05
CA THR A 48 26.15 24.96 31.54
C THR A 48 27.05 24.45 30.41
N ALA A 49 27.51 23.20 30.51
CA ALA A 49 28.24 22.56 29.42
C ALA A 49 27.32 22.40 28.21
N THR A 50 27.71 22.96 27.08
CA THR A 50 27.02 22.75 25.79
C THR A 50 27.08 21.26 25.46
N PRO A 51 25.95 20.59 25.18
CA PRO A 51 25.98 19.22 24.69
C PRO A 51 26.71 19.18 23.35
N THR A 52 27.78 18.40 23.27
CA THR A 52 28.42 18.03 22.01
C THR A 52 27.36 17.36 21.14
N GLU A 53 27.12 17.90 19.95
CA GLU A 53 26.28 17.25 18.94
C GLU A 53 26.90 15.90 18.61
N THR A 54 26.22 14.82 18.99
CA THR A 54 26.54 13.47 18.51
C THR A 54 26.43 13.50 16.99
N PRO A 55 27.49 13.13 16.23
CA PRO A 55 27.40 13.10 14.78
C PRO A 55 26.25 12.18 14.38
N LEU A 56 25.30 12.73 13.62
CA LEU A 56 24.21 11.96 13.02
C LEU A 56 24.84 10.87 12.15
N PRO A 57 24.42 9.60 12.26
CA PRO A 57 24.94 8.56 11.38
C PRO A 57 24.74 8.99 9.93
N THR A 58 25.84 9.08 9.18
CA THR A 58 25.79 9.29 7.73
C THR A 58 24.93 8.17 7.16
N PRO A 59 23.87 8.48 6.38
CA PRO A 59 23.07 7.43 5.77
C PRO A 59 23.99 6.58 4.89
N THR A 60 24.13 5.31 5.26
CA THR A 60 24.84 4.33 4.44
C THR A 60 24.09 4.24 3.13
N VAL A 61 24.67 4.80 2.05
CA VAL A 61 24.15 4.63 0.70
C VAL A 61 24.30 3.15 0.37
N ARG A 62 23.22 2.38 0.51
CA ARG A 62 23.17 1.01 0.02
C ARG A 62 23.54 1.06 -1.48
N PRO A 63 24.48 0.24 -1.96
CA PRO A 63 24.84 0.24 -3.37
C PRO A 63 23.58 0.07 -4.23
N GLU A 64 23.45 0.86 -5.29
CA GLU A 64 22.39 0.66 -6.26
C GLU A 64 22.58 -0.72 -6.90
N LEU A 65 21.60 -1.59 -6.71
CA LEU A 65 21.57 -2.91 -7.31
C LEU A 65 21.48 -2.78 -8.84
N THR A 66 22.19 -3.63 -9.56
CA THR A 66 21.97 -3.84 -10.98
C THR A 66 20.59 -4.44 -11.22
N THR A 67 20.06 -4.30 -12.44
CA THR A 67 18.77 -4.90 -12.83
C THR A 67 18.72 -6.39 -12.57
N GLU A 68 19.82 -7.11 -12.82
CA GLU A 68 19.88 -8.56 -12.63
C GLU A 68 19.91 -8.95 -11.14
N GLU A 69 20.66 -8.22 -10.31
CA GLU A 69 20.63 -8.42 -8.85
C GLU A 69 19.24 -8.10 -8.27
N GLU A 70 18.56 -7.10 -8.82
CA GLU A 70 17.20 -6.75 -8.41
C GLU A 70 16.18 -7.82 -8.84
N LYS A 71 16.30 -8.35 -10.06
CA LYS A 71 15.50 -9.51 -10.51
C LYS A 71 15.73 -10.72 -9.61
N GLU A 72 16.98 -11.00 -9.27
CA GLU A 72 17.34 -12.10 -8.38
C GLU A 72 16.63 -11.92 -7.04
N LEU A 73 16.81 -10.79 -6.34
CA LEU A 73 16.19 -10.50 -5.03
C LEU A 73 14.66 -10.58 -5.02
N LEU A 74 14.03 -10.23 -6.14
CA LEU A 74 12.59 -10.33 -6.33
C LEU A 74 12.13 -11.74 -6.75
N GLY A 75 13.05 -12.69 -6.84
CA GLY A 75 12.78 -14.07 -7.21
C GLY A 75 12.27 -14.21 -8.64
N ILE A 76 12.59 -13.25 -9.51
CA ILE A 76 12.26 -13.27 -10.93
C ILE A 76 13.19 -14.30 -11.59
N ASN A 77 12.83 -15.59 -11.50
CA ASN A 77 13.62 -16.70 -12.03
C ASN A 77 12.87 -17.54 -13.08
N TYR A 78 11.78 -16.99 -13.61
CA TYR A 78 10.73 -17.73 -14.29
C TYR A 78 11.22 -18.44 -15.57
N LYS A 79 11.03 -19.77 -15.62
CA LYS A 79 11.39 -20.64 -16.77
C LYS A 79 10.19 -21.23 -17.52
N PHE A 80 8.98 -20.70 -17.33
CA PHE A 80 7.79 -21.20 -18.00
C PHE A 80 7.55 -20.59 -19.39
N ASN A 81 6.65 -21.22 -20.14
CA ASN A 81 6.13 -20.79 -21.44
C ASN A 81 5.72 -19.30 -21.41
N PRO A 82 5.70 -18.63 -22.59
CA PRO A 82 5.26 -17.25 -22.69
C PRO A 82 3.94 -16.99 -21.97
N ILE A 83 3.88 -15.89 -21.21
CA ILE A 83 2.72 -15.51 -20.41
C ILE A 83 1.78 -14.68 -21.28
N LEU A 84 0.50 -15.00 -21.28
CA LEU A 84 -0.51 -14.15 -21.92
C LEU A 84 -0.69 -12.89 -21.07
N LEU A 85 -0.47 -11.72 -21.68
CA LEU A 85 -0.61 -10.43 -20.98
C LEU A 85 -2.01 -10.22 -20.40
N SER A 86 -3.04 -10.80 -21.03
CA SER A 86 -4.42 -10.80 -20.53
C SER A 86 -4.60 -11.59 -19.24
N GLY A 87 -3.71 -12.55 -18.96
CA GLY A 87 -3.70 -13.36 -17.74
C GLY A 87 -2.96 -12.70 -16.56
N ILE A 88 -2.39 -11.50 -16.75
CA ILE A 88 -1.72 -10.77 -15.67
C ILE A 88 -2.72 -9.95 -14.87
N GLY A 89 -2.91 -10.37 -13.62
CA GLY A 89 -3.54 -9.59 -12.57
C GLY A 89 -2.53 -8.72 -11.83
N VAL A 90 -3.02 -7.70 -11.16
CA VAL A 90 -2.26 -6.83 -10.27
C VAL A 90 -3.04 -6.72 -8.97
N VAL A 91 -2.35 -6.96 -7.86
CA VAL A 91 -2.88 -6.85 -6.49
C VAL A 91 -2.06 -5.84 -5.73
N ILE A 92 -2.76 -4.87 -5.13
CA ILE A 92 -2.16 -3.86 -4.28
C ILE A 92 -2.78 -3.99 -2.90
N PHE A 93 -1.94 -4.22 -1.90
CA PHE A 93 -2.38 -4.58 -0.57
C PHE A 93 -1.58 -3.84 0.50
N ARG A 94 -2.20 -3.70 1.66
CA ARG A 94 -1.60 -3.14 2.86
C ARG A 94 -1.18 -4.25 3.80
N LEU A 95 0.07 -4.23 4.25
CA LEU A 95 0.60 -5.10 5.31
C LEU A 95 -0.01 -4.76 6.67
N SER A 96 -0.18 -5.77 7.52
CA SER A 96 -0.64 -5.57 8.89
C SER A 96 0.44 -4.89 9.76
N GLU A 97 0.04 -3.97 10.65
CA GLU A 97 0.97 -3.17 11.48
C GLU A 97 1.91 -4.01 12.35
N ASN A 98 1.49 -5.23 12.71
CA ASN A 98 2.25 -6.14 13.57
C ASN A 98 3.31 -6.98 12.82
N GLN A 99 3.40 -6.86 11.50
CA GLN A 99 4.27 -7.71 10.67
C GLN A 99 5.38 -6.94 9.93
N THR A 100 5.51 -5.64 10.17
CA THR A 100 6.64 -4.85 9.65
C THR A 100 7.88 -5.09 10.52
N SER A 101 8.72 -6.05 10.13
CA SER A 101 9.93 -6.43 10.87
C SER A 101 11.10 -5.46 10.62
N ASP A 102 11.19 -4.86 9.44
CA ASP A 102 12.23 -3.90 9.07
C ASP A 102 11.70 -2.45 9.01
N GLU A 103 12.61 -1.49 9.20
CA GLU A 103 12.32 -0.05 9.17
C GLU A 103 11.81 0.42 7.80
N TYR A 104 12.17 -0.29 6.73
CA TYR A 104 11.71 -0.06 5.36
C TYR A 104 10.20 -0.38 5.22
N SER A 105 9.75 -1.52 5.72
CA SER A 105 8.34 -1.95 5.72
C SER A 105 7.48 -1.18 6.71
N LYS A 106 8.07 -0.64 7.80
CA LYS A 106 7.39 0.31 8.70
C LYS A 106 7.07 1.63 8.00
N THR A 107 7.94 2.07 7.11
CA THR A 107 7.76 3.32 6.34
C THR A 107 6.78 3.14 5.18
N TYR A 108 6.76 1.95 4.58
CA TYR A 108 5.89 1.62 3.45
C TYR A 108 5.11 0.33 3.72
N ASN A 109 3.87 0.49 4.18
CA ASN A 109 2.97 -0.63 4.45
C ASN A 109 2.14 -1.04 3.22
N ILE A 110 2.41 -0.50 2.02
CA ILE A 110 1.71 -0.86 0.78
C ILE A 110 2.66 -1.66 -0.11
N ARG A 111 2.15 -2.78 -0.64
CA ARG A 111 2.84 -3.66 -1.59
C ARG A 111 2.03 -3.77 -2.87
N GLU A 112 2.74 -4.00 -3.96
CA GLU A 112 2.19 -4.31 -5.27
C GLU A 112 2.81 -5.59 -5.81
N MET A 113 1.93 -6.49 -6.23
CA MET A 113 2.31 -7.77 -6.79
C MET A 113 1.54 -8.00 -8.08
N TRP A 114 2.26 -8.36 -9.13
CA TRP A 114 1.63 -8.83 -10.35
C TRP A 114 1.50 -10.35 -10.26
N THR A 115 0.41 -10.87 -10.77
CA THR A 115 0.00 -12.25 -10.50
C THR A 115 -0.53 -12.92 -11.74
N THR A 116 -0.42 -14.24 -11.80
CA THR A 116 -1.25 -15.07 -12.67
C THR A 116 -2.40 -15.66 -11.85
N ALA A 117 -3.56 -15.79 -12.47
CA ALA A 117 -4.74 -16.36 -11.84
C ALA A 117 -5.01 -17.78 -12.34
N ASP A 118 -5.38 -18.68 -11.43
CA ASP A 118 -5.80 -20.05 -11.76
C ASP A 118 -6.81 -20.56 -10.72
N TRP A 119 -7.30 -21.77 -10.92
CA TRP A 119 -8.13 -22.52 -9.98
C TRP A 119 -7.37 -23.74 -9.49
N ASP A 120 -7.36 -23.94 -8.17
CA ASP A 120 -6.82 -25.18 -7.62
C ASP A 120 -7.78 -26.36 -7.85
N LYS A 121 -7.32 -27.57 -7.51
CA LYS A 121 -8.11 -28.80 -7.70
C LYS A 121 -9.35 -28.88 -6.80
N SER A 122 -9.42 -28.05 -5.77
CA SER A 122 -10.51 -27.98 -4.80
C SER A 122 -11.53 -26.90 -5.17
N GLY A 123 -11.28 -26.10 -6.22
CA GLY A 123 -12.16 -25.03 -6.68
C GLY A 123 -11.92 -23.69 -5.97
N HIS A 124 -10.80 -23.52 -5.28
CA HIS A 124 -10.36 -22.22 -4.78
C HIS A 124 -9.67 -21.46 -5.90
N PHE A 125 -9.96 -20.17 -5.98
CA PHE A 125 -9.24 -19.28 -6.87
C PHE A 125 -7.90 -18.92 -6.25
N ILE A 126 -6.84 -19.06 -7.02
CA ILE A 126 -5.47 -18.83 -6.57
C ILE A 126 -4.81 -17.76 -7.42
N LEU A 127 -4.02 -16.92 -6.76
CA LEU A 127 -3.11 -15.99 -7.39
C LEU A 127 -1.69 -16.43 -7.08
N SER A 128 -0.90 -16.61 -8.13
CA SER A 128 0.52 -16.88 -8.05
C SER A 128 1.31 -15.63 -8.41
N SER A 129 2.39 -15.34 -7.70
CA SER A 129 3.31 -14.25 -8.08
C SER A 129 3.83 -14.51 -9.49
N PHE A 130 3.79 -13.52 -10.38
CA PHE A 130 4.38 -13.68 -11.71
C PHE A 130 5.91 -13.86 -11.67
N GLN A 131 6.54 -13.43 -10.57
CA GLN A 131 7.99 -13.40 -10.41
C GLN A 131 8.53 -14.82 -10.18
N SER A 132 7.91 -15.56 -9.25
CA SER A 132 8.36 -16.89 -8.84
C SER A 132 7.37 -18.03 -9.09
N GLY A 133 6.09 -17.72 -9.37
CA GLY A 133 5.02 -18.70 -9.60
C GLY A 133 4.44 -19.30 -8.32
N GLU A 134 5.04 -18.97 -7.17
CA GLU A 134 4.52 -19.37 -5.88
C GLU A 134 3.13 -18.76 -5.68
N ILE A 135 2.24 -19.57 -5.14
CA ILE A 135 0.91 -19.12 -4.73
C ILE A 135 1.11 -18.12 -3.61
N VAL A 136 0.54 -16.92 -3.77
CA VAL A 136 0.64 -15.84 -2.78
C VAL A 136 -0.68 -15.60 -2.07
N LEU A 137 -1.79 -15.95 -2.72
CA LEU A 137 -3.13 -15.73 -2.20
C LEU A 137 -4.10 -16.77 -2.76
N SER A 138 -5.05 -17.19 -1.94
CA SER A 138 -6.17 -18.03 -2.33
C SER A 138 -7.49 -17.53 -1.72
N THR A 139 -8.61 -17.88 -2.34
CA THR A 139 -9.93 -17.65 -1.72
C THR A 139 -10.18 -18.67 -0.62
N VAL A 140 -10.77 -18.22 0.49
CA VAL A 140 -11.18 -19.13 1.57
C VAL A 140 -12.38 -19.99 1.15
N GLU A 141 -13.29 -19.40 0.38
CA GLU A 141 -14.45 -20.10 -0.19
C GLU A 141 -14.21 -20.48 -1.66
N THR A 142 -15.04 -21.37 -2.18
CA THR A 142 -15.06 -21.73 -3.60
C THR A 142 -16.06 -20.87 -4.34
N TYR A 143 -15.74 -20.57 -5.60
CA TYR A 143 -16.55 -19.70 -6.45
C TYR A 143 -16.65 -20.31 -7.85
N GLU A 144 -17.74 -20.04 -8.57
CA GLU A 144 -17.85 -20.46 -9.98
C GLU A 144 -17.11 -19.49 -10.92
N THR A 145 -17.12 -18.21 -10.57
CA THR A 145 -16.47 -17.13 -11.31
C THR A 145 -16.03 -16.04 -10.35
N ILE A 146 -14.85 -15.45 -10.61
CA ILE A 146 -14.33 -14.31 -9.86
C ILE A 146 -13.81 -13.28 -10.85
N CYS A 147 -14.14 -12.02 -10.60
CA CYS A 147 -13.49 -10.88 -11.23
C CYS A 147 -12.45 -10.30 -10.26
N LEU A 148 -11.30 -9.85 -10.77
CA LEU A 148 -10.22 -9.35 -9.91
C LEU A 148 -10.64 -8.15 -9.05
N ASP A 149 -11.56 -7.32 -9.55
CA ASP A 149 -12.15 -6.17 -8.84
C ASP A 149 -13.06 -6.54 -7.66
N ASP A 150 -13.40 -7.83 -7.52
CA ASP A 150 -14.13 -8.33 -6.35
C ASP A 150 -13.20 -8.70 -5.20
N LEU A 151 -11.92 -8.99 -5.45
CA LEU A 151 -10.96 -9.44 -4.42
C LEU A 151 -10.90 -8.53 -3.18
N PRO A 152 -10.93 -7.18 -3.28
CA PRO A 152 -10.95 -6.32 -2.09
C PRO A 152 -12.16 -6.52 -1.14
N LYS A 153 -13.22 -7.19 -1.61
CA LYS A 153 -14.46 -7.45 -0.87
C LYS A 153 -14.54 -8.88 -0.34
N MET A 154 -13.57 -9.73 -0.67
CA MET A 154 -13.60 -11.17 -0.41
C MET A 154 -12.74 -11.53 0.80
N GLU A 155 -13.05 -12.68 1.39
CA GLU A 155 -12.18 -13.31 2.39
C GLU A 155 -11.11 -14.14 1.67
N LEU A 156 -9.86 -13.75 1.88
CA LEU A 156 -8.70 -14.29 1.17
C LEU A 156 -7.63 -14.69 2.19
N ASP A 157 -6.95 -15.79 1.90
CA ASP A 157 -5.83 -16.29 2.69
C ASP A 157 -4.53 -16.01 1.95
N PHE A 158 -3.60 -15.32 2.60
CA PHE A 158 -2.26 -15.15 2.08
C PHE A 158 -1.40 -16.32 2.55
N THR A 159 -0.67 -16.95 1.64
CA THR A 159 0.17 -18.12 1.94
C THR A 159 1.42 -17.77 2.75
N GLY A 160 1.92 -16.53 2.63
CA GLY A 160 3.07 -16.03 3.41
C GLY A 160 2.65 -15.54 4.79
N GLU A 161 3.25 -16.07 5.86
CA GLU A 161 2.93 -15.69 7.25
C GLU A 161 3.11 -14.18 7.51
N GLN A 162 4.03 -13.52 6.81
CA GLN A 162 4.28 -12.08 6.85
C GLN A 162 3.24 -11.21 6.13
N TYR A 163 2.29 -11.84 5.43
CA TYR A 163 1.14 -11.16 4.88
C TYR A 163 -0.14 -11.43 5.65
N LYS A 164 -0.07 -12.18 6.76
CA LYS A 164 -1.25 -12.50 7.54
C LYS A 164 -1.89 -11.23 8.10
N GLY A 165 -3.20 -11.11 7.86
CA GLY A 165 -3.96 -9.91 8.19
C GLY A 165 -3.72 -8.72 7.24
N SER A 166 -3.06 -8.92 6.11
CA SER A 166 -2.99 -7.92 5.04
C SER A 166 -4.37 -7.68 4.43
N ILE A 167 -4.59 -6.47 3.93
CA ILE A 167 -5.85 -6.05 3.33
C ILE A 167 -5.59 -5.67 1.88
N ILE A 168 -6.29 -6.28 0.94
CA ILE A 168 -6.26 -5.84 -0.46
C ILE A 168 -6.95 -4.48 -0.56
N LEU A 169 -6.23 -3.50 -1.09
CA LEU A 169 -6.74 -2.16 -1.35
C LEU A 169 -7.34 -2.06 -2.75
N TRP A 170 -6.70 -2.73 -3.71
CA TRP A 170 -7.11 -2.72 -5.10
C TRP A 170 -6.63 -3.99 -5.80
N ALA A 171 -7.43 -4.48 -6.74
CA ALA A 171 -7.01 -5.54 -7.64
C ALA A 171 -7.69 -5.37 -9.00
N GLY A 172 -6.98 -5.73 -10.06
CA GLY A 172 -7.44 -5.57 -11.43
C GLY A 172 -6.46 -6.15 -12.43
N SER A 173 -6.76 -6.06 -13.72
CA SER A 173 -5.84 -6.53 -14.75
C SER A 173 -4.76 -5.49 -15.05
N LEU A 174 -3.68 -5.89 -15.72
CA LEU A 174 -2.64 -4.95 -16.18
C LEU A 174 -3.19 -3.85 -17.11
N LYS A 175 -4.29 -4.14 -17.83
CA LYS A 175 -5.03 -3.18 -18.65
C LYS A 175 -5.63 -2.05 -17.83
N ASP A 176 -6.03 -2.34 -16.59
CA ASP A 176 -6.74 -1.40 -15.71
C ASP A 176 -5.80 -0.68 -14.74
N LEU A 177 -4.52 -1.07 -14.68
CA LEU A 177 -3.54 -0.56 -13.72
C LEU A 177 -3.47 0.97 -13.67
N LYS A 178 -3.51 1.63 -14.83
CA LYS A 178 -3.49 3.10 -14.92
C LYS A 178 -4.70 3.75 -14.25
N ASN A 179 -5.88 3.14 -14.41
CA ASN A 179 -7.09 3.60 -13.73
C ASN A 179 -7.00 3.32 -12.22
N GLY A 180 -6.51 2.13 -11.84
CA GLY A 180 -6.30 1.76 -10.44
C GLY A 180 -5.35 2.71 -9.70
N TYR A 181 -4.20 3.05 -10.29
CA TYR A 181 -3.30 4.05 -9.73
C TYR A 181 -3.98 5.41 -9.53
N ARG A 182 -4.75 5.87 -10.51
CA ARG A 182 -5.52 7.13 -10.39
C ARG A 182 -6.52 7.07 -9.24
N GLU A 183 -7.23 5.95 -9.07
CA GLU A 183 -8.20 5.76 -7.99
C GLU A 183 -7.55 5.74 -6.60
N MET A 184 -6.35 5.16 -6.48
CA MET A 184 -5.57 5.15 -5.24
C MET A 184 -4.76 6.43 -5.00
N GLY A 185 -4.73 7.36 -5.96
CA GLY A 185 -3.91 8.57 -5.88
C GLY A 185 -2.41 8.33 -6.06
N PHE A 186 -2.01 7.24 -6.71
CA PHE A 186 -0.63 6.95 -7.06
C PHE A 186 -0.21 7.65 -8.36
N GLU A 187 1.05 8.05 -8.41
CA GLU A 187 1.64 8.59 -9.63
C GLU A 187 1.88 7.46 -10.64
N TYR A 188 1.33 7.63 -11.85
CA TYR A 188 1.61 6.76 -12.98
C TYR A 188 2.84 7.27 -13.73
N ARG A 189 3.96 6.56 -13.58
CA ARG A 189 5.21 6.87 -14.28
C ARG A 189 5.06 6.47 -15.74
N SER A 190 4.59 7.40 -16.55
CA SER A 190 4.28 7.15 -17.97
C SER A 190 5.41 6.40 -18.68
N SER A 191 5.15 5.15 -19.01
CA SER A 191 6.08 4.27 -19.72
C SER A 191 5.50 3.90 -21.06
N TYR A 192 6.28 4.12 -22.11
CA TYR A 192 5.92 3.72 -23.46
C TYR A 192 5.69 2.21 -23.57
N LEU A 193 6.35 1.40 -22.72
CA LEU A 193 6.20 -0.04 -22.68
C LEU A 193 4.85 -0.42 -22.09
N LEU A 194 4.49 0.11 -20.91
CA LEU A 194 3.22 -0.21 -20.29
C LEU A 194 2.04 0.38 -21.07
N ASP A 195 2.13 1.62 -21.54
CA ASP A 195 1.09 2.23 -22.38
C ASP A 195 0.94 1.45 -23.70
N GLY A 196 2.04 0.94 -24.27
CA GLY A 196 2.03 0.08 -25.45
C GLY A 196 1.38 -1.29 -25.19
N ILE A 197 1.66 -1.90 -24.04
CA ILE A 197 1.02 -3.14 -23.59
C ILE A 197 -0.48 -2.94 -23.38
N GLN A 198 -0.87 -1.89 -22.66
CA GLN A 198 -2.27 -1.56 -22.40
C GLN A 198 -3.04 -1.25 -23.69
N TYR A 199 -2.43 -0.50 -24.62
CA TYR A 199 -3.01 -0.24 -25.93
C TYR A 199 -3.27 -1.55 -26.70
N LYS A 200 -2.29 -2.46 -26.70
CA LYS A 200 -2.45 -3.76 -27.35
C LYS A 200 -3.55 -4.61 -26.69
N LEU A 201 -3.63 -4.63 -25.35
CA LEU A 201 -4.70 -5.30 -24.60
C LEU A 201 -6.09 -4.70 -24.86
N LEU A 202 -6.17 -3.38 -25.10
CA LEU A 202 -7.41 -2.68 -25.48
C LEU A 202 -7.84 -2.97 -26.92
N SER A 203 -6.91 -3.34 -27.80
CA SER A 203 -7.17 -3.64 -29.23
C SER A 203 -7.73 -5.05 -29.50
N GLU A 204 -8.23 -5.74 -28.47
CA GLU A 204 -8.85 -7.09 -28.52
C GLU A 204 -7.93 -8.22 -29.01
N ASN A 205 -6.61 -8.00 -29.07
CA ASN A 205 -5.64 -9.07 -29.30
C ASN A 205 -5.26 -9.70 -27.95
N GLU A 206 -6.20 -10.40 -27.33
CA GLU A 206 -6.08 -10.95 -25.97
C GLU A 206 -4.99 -12.04 -25.83
N ASN A 207 -4.44 -12.51 -26.95
CA ASN A 207 -3.45 -13.57 -27.01
C ASN A 207 -2.02 -13.05 -27.26
N ILE A 208 -1.66 -11.91 -26.66
CA ILE A 208 -0.28 -11.44 -26.73
C ILE A 208 0.53 -12.14 -25.65
N SER A 209 1.34 -13.06 -26.12
CA SER A 209 2.41 -13.68 -25.33
C SER A 209 3.53 -12.67 -25.16
N VAL A 210 3.99 -12.46 -23.92
CA VAL A 210 5.18 -11.68 -23.61
C VAL A 210 6.28 -12.57 -23.05
N ASN A 211 7.53 -12.20 -23.30
CA ASN A 211 8.66 -12.82 -22.63
C ASN A 211 8.65 -12.42 -21.14
N PRO A 212 8.77 -13.36 -20.19
CA PRO A 212 8.90 -13.03 -18.76
C PRO A 212 9.96 -11.97 -18.44
N ASP A 213 11.09 -11.96 -19.15
CA ASP A 213 12.14 -10.94 -18.94
C ASP A 213 11.67 -9.53 -19.32
N GLU A 214 10.93 -9.40 -20.42
CA GLU A 214 10.33 -8.13 -20.83
C GLU A 214 9.29 -7.68 -19.80
N LEU A 215 8.47 -8.60 -19.29
CA LEU A 215 7.48 -8.29 -18.26
C LEU A 215 8.14 -7.86 -16.94
N ALA A 216 9.25 -8.50 -16.58
CA ALA A 216 10.05 -8.12 -15.41
C ALA A 216 10.63 -6.71 -15.55
N GLU A 217 11.15 -6.35 -16.73
CA GLU A 217 11.62 -4.98 -16.98
C GLU A 217 10.51 -3.95 -16.82
N VAL A 218 9.30 -4.24 -17.32
CA VAL A 218 8.14 -3.37 -17.12
C VAL A 218 7.80 -3.28 -15.63
N TYR A 219 7.74 -4.40 -14.90
CA TYR A 219 7.48 -4.40 -13.46
C TYR A 219 8.50 -3.53 -12.69
N LEU A 220 9.79 -3.67 -13.00
CA LEU A 220 10.88 -2.89 -12.40
C LEU A 220 10.86 -1.40 -12.79
N LEU A 221 10.21 -1.04 -13.89
CA LEU A 221 10.04 0.36 -14.26
C LEU A 221 8.83 0.99 -13.57
N GLU A 222 7.72 0.24 -13.51
CA GLU A 222 6.41 0.74 -13.07
C GLU A 222 6.22 0.73 -11.57
N VAL A 223 6.68 -0.32 -10.90
CA VAL A 223 6.45 -0.51 -9.47
C VAL A 223 7.59 0.15 -8.71
N PRO A 224 7.35 1.19 -7.88
CA PRO A 224 8.39 1.79 -7.06
C PRO A 224 9.06 0.76 -6.16
N LYS A 225 10.38 0.90 -5.91
CA LYS A 225 11.17 -0.06 -5.12
C LYS A 225 10.54 -0.35 -3.75
N GLU A 226 9.94 0.67 -3.15
CA GLU A 226 9.30 0.65 -1.84
C GLU A 226 8.01 -0.20 -1.80
N ARG A 227 7.38 -0.43 -2.96
CA ARG A 227 6.15 -1.21 -3.10
C ARG A 227 6.41 -2.62 -3.64
N ARG A 228 7.63 -2.95 -4.04
CA ARG A 228 7.95 -4.28 -4.56
C ARG A 228 7.95 -5.30 -3.44
N THR A 229 7.58 -6.52 -3.80
CA THR A 229 7.54 -7.63 -2.87
C THR A 229 8.79 -8.49 -3.08
N PRO A 230 9.72 -8.56 -2.10
CA PRO A 230 10.91 -9.39 -2.22
C PRO A 230 10.61 -10.88 -2.04
N ALA A 231 11.39 -11.74 -2.70
CA ALA A 231 11.07 -13.17 -2.76
C ALA A 231 11.14 -13.88 -1.40
N TRP A 232 12.06 -13.50 -0.52
CA TRP A 232 12.16 -14.09 0.84
C TRP A 232 10.94 -13.83 1.71
N GLU A 233 10.05 -12.90 1.35
CA GLU A 233 8.80 -12.77 2.05
C GLU A 233 7.92 -14.00 1.73
N TYR A 234 7.71 -14.35 0.48
CA TYR A 234 6.67 -15.34 0.09
C TYR A 234 7.18 -16.68 -0.42
N VAL A 235 8.49 -16.84 -0.54
CA VAL A 235 9.14 -18.08 -0.92
C VAL A 235 9.84 -18.66 0.31
N PRO A 236 9.33 -19.76 0.91
CA PRO A 236 9.78 -20.26 2.21
C PRO A 236 11.29 -20.57 2.34
N GLU A 237 11.96 -20.85 1.23
CA GLU A 237 13.39 -21.24 1.20
C GLU A 237 14.30 -20.13 0.64
N TYR A 238 13.75 -18.96 0.32
CA TYR A 238 14.52 -17.92 -0.35
C TYR A 238 15.36 -17.12 0.67
N PRO A 239 16.68 -16.92 0.41
CA PRO A 239 17.56 -16.27 1.36
C PRO A 239 17.15 -14.80 1.58
N SER A 240 16.80 -14.47 2.83
CA SER A 240 16.62 -13.08 3.24
C SER A 240 17.98 -12.41 3.37
N PRO A 241 18.17 -11.18 2.86
CA PRO A 241 19.36 -10.40 3.18
C PRO A 241 19.38 -10.18 4.69
N THR A 242 20.36 -10.75 5.37
CA THR A 242 20.58 -10.50 6.80
C THR A 242 20.85 -9.00 6.95
N PRO A 243 20.18 -8.29 7.87
CA PRO A 243 20.58 -6.93 8.18
C PRO A 243 22.03 -6.98 8.67
N GLU A 244 22.94 -6.35 7.93
CA GLU A 244 24.32 -6.19 8.38
C GLU A 244 24.30 -5.47 9.72
N THR A 245 24.70 -6.18 10.78
CA THR A 245 24.85 -5.66 12.15
C THR A 245 26.07 -4.78 12.29
#